data_AF-A0A0L0UNA8-F1
#
_entry.id   AF-A0A0L0UNA8-F1
#
_cell.length_a   1.000
_cell.length_b   1.000
_cell.length_c   1.000
_cell.angle_alpha   90.00
_cell.angle_beta   90.00
_cell.angle_gamma   90.00
#
_symmetry.space_group_name_H-M   'P 1'
#
loop_
_entity.id
_entity.type
_entity.pdbx_description
1 polymer ?
#
loop_
_entity_poly.entity_id
_entity_poly.type
_entity_poly.pdbx_seq_one_letter_code
_entity_poly.pdbx_strand_id
1 'polypeptide(L)'
;MPFLYELLKDKLTRKATANHVDFGDSDSGNESNESEASQEPTPAIPSRGSTPVDPEERTTRNADEDAPFHHKKIPQDLEPVNEIYDRADRPHVISATICAVVAFGANRRDNALQIQNSVVLLACGVTERVSTFLNYIGLSSSRRTAHRAIQALGRIASKKITQIMSPNSKSPLAPIICIDNIDFEEAVHEKFVEKSSQMFHGTWGYVHVVDRQLLKKFDPSDFSLEKYKESILNSATMPLKPSVFLPTQKTSYHFQQ
;
A
#
# COMPACT_ATOMS: atom_id res chain seq x y z
N MET A 1 -26.77 -12.53 -9.24
CA MET A 1 -28.01 -12.14 -8.52
C MET A 1 -28.55 -10.85 -9.16
N PRO A 2 -29.10 -10.92 -10.39
CA PRO A 2 -29.34 -9.72 -11.20
C PRO A 2 -30.39 -8.78 -10.58
N PHE A 3 -31.49 -9.34 -10.09
CA PHE A 3 -32.55 -8.56 -9.45
C PHE A 3 -32.07 -7.74 -8.25
N LEU A 4 -31.34 -8.37 -7.31
CA LEU A 4 -30.82 -7.69 -6.12
C LEU A 4 -29.81 -6.59 -6.49
N TYR A 5 -28.96 -6.87 -7.48
CA TYR A 5 -27.98 -5.92 -7.98
C TYR A 5 -28.64 -4.66 -8.55
N GLU A 6 -29.61 -4.81 -9.46
CA GLU A 6 -30.30 -3.66 -10.06
C GLU A 6 -31.11 -2.89 -9.01
N LEU A 7 -31.77 -3.59 -8.09
CA LEU A 7 -32.50 -2.96 -6.99
C LEU A 7 -31.60 -2.06 -6.14
N LEU A 8 -30.44 -2.55 -5.73
CA LEU A 8 -29.49 -1.79 -4.91
C LEU A 8 -28.90 -0.62 -5.70
N LYS A 9 -28.51 -0.86 -6.95
CA LYS A 9 -27.89 0.14 -7.82
C LYS A 9 -28.85 1.31 -8.07
N ASP A 10 -30.10 1.03 -8.41
CA ASP A 10 -31.12 2.04 -8.63
C ASP A 10 -31.41 2.86 -7.36
N LYS A 11 -31.51 2.20 -6.20
CA LYS A 11 -31.76 2.88 -4.93
C LYS A 11 -30.61 3.82 -4.53
N LEU A 12 -29.37 3.40 -4.74
CA LEU A 12 -28.18 4.20 -4.45
C LEU A 12 -28.02 5.38 -5.43
N THR A 13 -28.36 5.18 -6.70
CA THR A 13 -28.30 6.23 -7.73
C THR A 13 -29.37 7.30 -7.52
N ARG A 14 -30.59 6.92 -7.12
CA ARG A 14 -31.68 7.87 -6.78
C ARG A 14 -31.36 8.75 -5.57
N LYS A 15 -30.56 8.27 -4.62
CA LYS A 15 -30.12 9.06 -3.47
C LYS A 15 -29.03 10.06 -3.83
N ALA A 16 -28.17 9.74 -4.80
CA ALA A 16 -27.13 10.66 -5.28
C ALA A 16 -27.73 11.85 -6.05
N THR A 17 -28.82 11.65 -6.78
CA THR A 17 -29.54 12.71 -7.50
C THR A 17 -30.44 13.57 -6.61
N ALA A 18 -30.79 13.09 -5.41
CA ALA A 18 -31.64 13.81 -4.45
C ALA A 18 -30.86 14.76 -3.50
N ASN A 19 -29.53 14.66 -3.45
CA ASN A 19 -28.70 15.46 -2.54
C ASN A 19 -27.97 16.59 -3.26
N HIS A 20 -28.71 17.55 -3.82
CA HIS A 20 -28.24 18.94 -3.90
C HIS A 20 -28.90 19.69 -2.73
N VAL A 21 -28.37 19.45 -1.52
CA VAL A 21 -28.77 20.25 -0.35
C VAL A 21 -27.77 21.39 -0.25
N ASP A 22 -28.27 22.58 -0.54
CA ASP A 22 -27.56 23.85 -0.39
C ASP A 22 -27.33 24.08 1.11
N PHE A 23 -26.08 24.02 1.57
CA PHE A 23 -25.75 24.50 2.91
C PHE A 23 -25.63 26.01 2.80
N GLY A 24 -26.78 26.66 2.92
CA GLY A 24 -26.87 28.11 3.02
C GLY A 24 -26.07 28.63 4.21
N ASP A 25 -25.39 29.74 3.96
CA ASP A 25 -24.68 30.54 4.95
C ASP A 25 -25.57 30.93 6.13
N SER A 26 -24.92 31.04 7.30
CA SER A 26 -25.35 31.72 8.54
C SER A 26 -26.23 30.92 9.50
N ASP A 27 -25.67 30.58 10.67
CA ASP A 27 -26.02 31.33 11.88
C ASP A 27 -24.93 31.18 12.96
N SER A 28 -24.39 32.33 13.36
CA SER A 28 -23.44 32.49 14.47
C SER A 28 -24.22 32.59 15.77
N GLY A 29 -24.34 31.47 16.49
CA GLY A 29 -24.96 31.41 17.82
C GLY A 29 -23.97 31.70 18.94
N ASN A 30 -24.08 32.89 19.51
CA ASN A 30 -23.35 33.41 20.67
C ASN A 30 -23.86 32.73 21.96
N GLU A 31 -23.04 32.01 22.71
CA GLU A 31 -23.42 31.48 24.04
C GLU A 31 -23.12 32.52 25.13
N SER A 32 -24.19 33.14 25.64
CA SER A 32 -24.18 33.95 26.85
C SER A 32 -24.46 33.11 28.09
N ASN A 33 -23.65 33.35 29.13
CA ASN A 33 -23.80 32.88 30.51
C ASN A 33 -25.22 33.03 31.07
N GLU A 34 -25.75 31.99 31.73
CA GLU A 34 -26.46 32.13 33.01
C GLU A 34 -26.19 30.92 33.92
N SER A 35 -25.93 31.24 35.18
CA SER A 35 -25.59 30.38 36.31
C SER A 35 -26.83 30.01 37.11
N GLU A 36 -26.95 28.78 37.59
CA GLU A 36 -27.50 28.51 38.93
C GLU A 36 -27.09 27.14 39.49
N ALA A 37 -26.92 27.12 40.81
CA ALA A 37 -26.17 26.16 41.60
C ALA A 37 -26.98 24.95 42.08
N SER A 38 -26.29 23.83 42.34
CA SER A 38 -26.50 22.98 43.51
C SER A 38 -25.29 22.07 43.75
N GLN A 39 -24.70 22.20 44.93
CA GLN A 39 -23.53 21.49 45.44
C GLN A 39 -23.94 20.15 46.06
N GLU A 40 -23.12 19.10 45.92
CA GLU A 40 -22.88 18.10 46.97
C GLU A 40 -21.47 17.46 46.84
N PRO A 41 -20.86 16.99 47.95
CA PRO A 41 -19.41 17.00 48.13
C PRO A 41 -18.68 15.67 47.85
N THR A 42 -17.42 15.79 47.43
CA THR A 42 -16.44 14.72 47.20
C THR A 42 -15.85 14.18 48.51
N PRO A 43 -15.57 12.86 48.65
CA PRO A 43 -14.72 12.34 49.73
C PRO A 43 -13.24 12.27 49.33
N ALA A 44 -12.38 12.47 50.33
CA ALA A 44 -10.94 12.71 50.24
C ALA A 44 -10.04 11.47 50.04
N ILE A 45 -8.88 11.71 49.41
CA ILE A 45 -7.73 10.81 49.30
C ILE A 45 -6.88 10.88 50.59
N PRO A 46 -6.38 9.76 51.16
CA PRO A 46 -5.37 9.81 52.22
C PRO A 46 -3.93 9.75 51.67
N SER A 47 -3.06 10.61 52.22
CA SER A 47 -1.60 10.63 52.01
C SER A 47 -0.83 9.95 53.16
N ARG A 48 0.32 9.33 52.85
CA ARG A 48 1.53 9.11 53.70
C ARG A 48 2.49 8.15 52.93
N GLY A 49 3.81 8.27 52.85
CA GLY A 49 4.82 9.22 53.33
C GLY A 49 6.25 8.70 53.00
N SER A 50 7.16 9.61 52.67
CA SER A 50 8.65 9.64 52.88
C SER A 50 9.57 8.42 52.58
N THR A 51 10.32 8.54 51.46
CA THR A 51 11.78 8.38 51.13
C THR A 51 12.76 7.61 52.05
N PRO A 52 13.86 7.03 51.49
CA PRO A 52 15.15 7.75 51.45
C PRO A 52 15.97 7.65 50.13
N VAL A 53 16.90 8.61 50.04
CA VAL A 53 17.84 9.10 48.99
C VAL A 53 19.13 8.24 48.98
N ASP A 54 19.88 8.00 47.88
CA ASP A 54 20.97 8.84 47.27
C ASP A 54 21.80 7.95 46.28
N PRO A 55 22.89 8.39 45.60
CA PRO A 55 23.08 9.53 44.69
C PRO A 55 23.70 9.09 43.33
N GLU A 56 23.59 9.92 42.30
CA GLU A 56 24.66 10.35 41.35
C GLU A 56 24.05 10.78 40.01
N GLU A 57 23.80 12.08 39.83
CA GLU A 57 24.32 12.79 38.65
C GLU A 57 24.22 14.29 38.87
N ARG A 58 25.40 14.93 38.87
CA ARG A 58 25.57 16.36 39.06
C ARG A 58 25.81 17.00 37.69
N THR A 59 24.85 17.84 37.28
CA THR A 59 25.03 19.08 36.51
C THR A 59 25.54 18.90 35.07
N THR A 60 24.76 19.28 34.07
CA THR A 60 24.76 20.67 33.59
C THR A 60 23.47 20.99 32.86
N ARG A 61 22.76 22.00 33.36
CA ARG A 61 21.70 22.71 32.65
C ARG A 61 22.40 23.74 31.76
N ASN A 62 22.19 23.65 30.45
CA ASN A 62 22.36 24.81 29.59
C ASN A 62 20.95 25.25 29.16
N ALA A 63 20.58 26.41 29.65
CA ALA A 63 19.43 27.17 29.19
C ALA A 63 19.79 27.75 27.83
N ASP A 64 19.04 27.35 26.81
CA ASP A 64 18.79 28.10 25.58
C ASP A 64 17.44 27.60 25.03
N GLU A 65 16.41 27.68 25.87
CA GLU A 65 15.02 27.65 25.41
C GLU A 65 14.56 29.08 25.24
N ASP A 66 14.73 29.61 24.03
CA ASP A 66 13.96 30.73 23.48
C ASP A 66 14.25 30.83 21.98
N ALA A 67 13.86 29.80 21.22
CA ALA A 67 13.74 29.87 19.77
C ALA A 67 12.25 29.71 19.40
N PRO A 68 11.61 30.72 18.78
CA PRO A 68 10.20 30.66 18.46
C PRO A 68 9.93 29.51 17.49
N PHE A 69 8.96 28.66 17.86
CA PHE A 69 8.43 27.58 17.03
C PHE A 69 8.06 28.13 15.66
N HIS A 70 8.95 27.95 14.68
CA HIS A 70 8.58 28.06 13.28
C HIS A 70 7.60 26.92 13.00
N HIS A 71 6.30 27.23 13.03
CA HIS A 71 5.30 26.45 12.33
C HIS A 71 5.79 26.26 10.91
N LYS A 72 6.34 25.07 10.60
CA LYS A 72 6.54 24.63 9.23
C LYS A 72 5.15 24.66 8.60
N LYS A 73 4.88 25.73 7.85
CA LYS A 73 3.72 25.79 6.96
C LYS A 73 3.84 24.56 6.07
N ILE A 74 2.94 23.61 6.28
CA ILE A 74 2.69 22.54 5.32
C ILE A 74 2.45 23.26 4.00
N PRO A 75 3.23 23.00 2.94
CA PRO A 75 2.93 23.57 1.64
C PRO A 75 1.51 23.12 1.25
N GLN A 76 0.56 24.06 1.33
CA GLN A 76 -0.75 23.94 0.72
C GLN A 76 -0.51 24.09 -0.77
N ASP A 77 -0.21 22.97 -1.43
CA ASP A 77 -0.39 22.72 -2.85
C ASP A 77 -0.14 21.22 -3.05
N LEU A 78 -1.00 20.41 -2.45
CA LEU A 78 -1.21 19.03 -2.89
C LEU A 78 -2.14 19.12 -4.09
N GLU A 79 -1.56 19.10 -5.29
CA GLU A 79 -2.24 18.69 -6.52
C GLU A 79 -3.25 17.59 -6.20
N PRO A 80 -4.53 17.70 -6.61
CA PRO A 80 -5.52 16.69 -6.27
C PRO A 80 -5.04 15.38 -6.85
N VAL A 81 -4.65 14.46 -5.96
CA VAL A 81 -4.44 13.06 -6.30
C VAL A 81 -5.71 12.64 -7.03
N ASN A 82 -5.62 12.39 -8.33
CA ASN A 82 -6.72 11.88 -9.13
C ASN A 82 -7.42 10.79 -8.30
N GLU A 83 -8.66 11.04 -7.86
CA GLU A 83 -9.39 10.09 -7.02
C GLU A 83 -9.36 8.75 -7.77
N ILE A 84 -8.68 7.73 -7.21
CA ILE A 84 -8.53 6.39 -7.81
C ILE A 84 -9.90 5.76 -8.09
N TYR A 85 -10.95 6.30 -7.47
CA TYR A 85 -12.31 5.84 -7.54
C TYR A 85 -13.20 6.95 -8.11
N ASP A 86 -13.85 6.66 -9.24
CA ASP A 86 -14.93 7.50 -9.72
C ASP A 86 -16.13 7.38 -8.78
N ARG A 87 -16.58 8.51 -8.21
CA ARG A 87 -17.78 8.56 -7.37
C ARG A 87 -19.02 8.08 -8.11
N ALA A 88 -19.05 8.20 -9.44
CA ALA A 88 -20.11 7.68 -10.29
C ALA A 88 -20.21 6.15 -10.24
N ASP A 89 -19.10 5.45 -9.96
CA ASP A 89 -19.06 3.98 -9.86
C ASP A 89 -19.47 3.46 -8.48
N ARG A 90 -19.58 4.32 -7.47
CA ARG A 90 -19.91 3.91 -6.10
C ARG A 90 -21.21 3.08 -5.99
N PRO A 91 -22.32 3.42 -6.66
CA PRO A 91 -23.53 2.59 -6.65
C PRO A 91 -23.28 1.18 -7.19
N HIS A 92 -22.46 1.05 -8.23
CA HIS A 92 -22.08 -0.23 -8.80
C HIS A 92 -21.26 -1.04 -7.78
N VAL A 93 -20.18 -0.46 -7.24
CA VAL A 93 -19.25 -1.14 -6.32
C VAL A 93 -19.97 -1.65 -5.07
N ILE A 94 -20.84 -0.83 -4.46
CA ILE A 94 -21.61 -1.23 -3.28
C ILE A 94 -22.57 -2.38 -3.63
N SER A 95 -23.31 -2.24 -4.73
CA SER A 95 -24.30 -3.26 -5.14
C SER A 95 -23.65 -4.59 -5.48
N ALA A 96 -22.51 -4.56 -6.19
CA ALA A 96 -21.71 -5.73 -6.52
C ALA A 96 -21.15 -6.40 -5.26
N THR A 97 -20.62 -5.60 -4.32
CA THR A 97 -20.09 -6.10 -3.04
C THR A 97 -21.17 -6.80 -2.23
N ILE A 98 -22.35 -6.19 -2.06
CA ILE A 98 -23.47 -6.82 -1.32
C ILE A 98 -23.89 -8.12 -2.01
N CYS A 99 -23.99 -8.14 -3.34
CA CYS A 99 -24.31 -9.37 -4.06
C CYS A 99 -23.26 -10.47 -3.84
N ALA A 100 -21.98 -10.11 -3.82
CA ALA A 100 -20.88 -11.03 -3.52
C ALA A 100 -20.95 -11.55 -2.08
N VAL A 101 -21.26 -10.71 -1.10
CA VAL A 101 -21.47 -11.12 0.31
C VAL A 101 -22.61 -12.13 0.41
N VAL A 102 -23.74 -11.86 -0.23
CA VAL A 102 -24.89 -12.78 -0.23
C VAL A 102 -24.55 -14.09 -0.95
N ALA A 103 -23.84 -14.03 -2.08
CA ALA A 103 -23.43 -15.24 -2.81
C ALA A 103 -22.44 -16.10 -2.01
N PHE A 104 -21.51 -15.46 -1.30
CA PHE A 104 -20.57 -16.10 -0.39
C PHE A 104 -21.29 -16.78 0.78
N GLY A 105 -22.18 -16.06 1.46
CA GLY A 105 -22.97 -16.61 2.57
C GLY A 105 -23.91 -17.74 2.14
N ALA A 106 -24.44 -17.68 0.92
CA ALA A 106 -25.24 -18.75 0.32
C ALA A 106 -24.40 -19.93 -0.22
N ASN A 107 -23.09 -19.96 0.05
CA ASN A 107 -22.14 -20.99 -0.38
C ASN A 107 -22.18 -21.28 -1.90
N ARG A 108 -22.39 -20.24 -2.72
CA ARG A 108 -22.49 -20.38 -4.18
C ARG A 108 -21.12 -20.51 -4.88
N ARG A 109 -20.05 -20.79 -4.12
CA ARG A 109 -18.65 -20.83 -4.59
C ARG A 109 -18.18 -19.53 -5.28
N ASP A 110 -18.88 -18.44 -5.05
CA ASP A 110 -18.52 -17.11 -5.54
C ASP A 110 -17.92 -16.34 -4.37
N ASN A 111 -16.60 -16.42 -4.23
CA ASN A 111 -15.86 -15.91 -3.08
C ASN A 111 -14.58 -15.14 -3.48
N ALA A 112 -14.45 -14.77 -4.76
CA ALA A 112 -13.26 -14.13 -5.28
C ALA A 112 -12.94 -12.82 -4.53
N LEU A 113 -13.96 -11.98 -4.33
CA LEU A 113 -13.84 -10.73 -3.58
C LEU A 113 -13.42 -10.97 -2.12
N GLN A 114 -14.03 -11.94 -1.46
CA GLN A 114 -13.74 -12.29 -0.07
C GLN A 114 -12.32 -12.85 0.08
N ILE A 115 -11.84 -13.64 -0.88
CA ILE A 115 -10.46 -14.13 -0.90
C ILE A 115 -9.50 -12.96 -1.10
N GLN A 116 -9.78 -12.07 -2.07
CA GLN A 116 -8.96 -10.88 -2.31
C GLN A 116 -8.84 -10.03 -1.05
N ASN A 117 -9.96 -9.69 -0.42
CA ASN A 117 -9.99 -8.95 0.84
C ASN A 117 -9.18 -9.68 1.92
N SER A 118 -9.35 -10.99 2.07
CA SER A 118 -8.61 -11.76 3.09
C SER A 118 -7.09 -11.75 2.90
N VAL A 119 -6.63 -11.77 1.65
CA VAL A 119 -5.19 -11.69 1.32
C VAL A 119 -4.64 -10.30 1.59
N VAL A 120 -5.38 -9.24 1.21
CA VAL A 120 -4.97 -7.86 1.47
C VAL A 120 -4.94 -7.57 2.97
N LEU A 121 -5.99 -7.93 3.71
CA LEU A 121 -6.04 -7.74 5.17
C LEU A 121 -4.89 -8.45 5.88
N LEU A 122 -4.55 -9.67 5.43
CA LEU A 122 -3.41 -10.42 5.96
C LEU A 122 -2.08 -9.71 5.68
N ALA A 123 -1.90 -9.19 4.45
CA ALA A 123 -0.70 -8.44 4.06
C ALA A 123 -0.57 -7.10 4.81
N CYS A 124 -1.69 -6.44 5.10
CA CYS A 124 -1.74 -5.19 5.87
C CYS A 124 -1.64 -5.41 7.39
N GLY A 125 -1.38 -6.62 7.87
CA GLY A 125 -1.22 -6.90 9.30
C GLY A 125 -2.51 -6.75 10.13
N VAL A 126 -3.68 -6.86 9.50
CA VAL A 126 -4.96 -6.72 10.20
C VAL A 126 -5.10 -7.79 11.27
N THR A 127 -5.49 -7.37 12.47
CA THR A 127 -5.62 -8.27 13.63
C THR A 127 -6.61 -9.41 13.37
N GLU A 128 -6.38 -10.55 14.04
CA GLU A 128 -7.26 -11.71 13.90
C GLU A 128 -8.70 -11.41 14.32
N ARG A 129 -8.89 -10.55 15.32
CA ARG A 129 -10.23 -10.11 15.76
C ARG A 129 -10.98 -9.41 14.63
N VAL A 130 -10.35 -8.44 13.97
CA VAL A 130 -10.96 -7.70 12.85
C VAL A 130 -11.18 -8.63 11.65
N SER A 131 -10.19 -9.46 11.30
CA SER A 131 -10.32 -10.44 10.21
C SER A 131 -11.46 -11.42 10.46
N THR A 132 -11.64 -11.88 11.70
CA THR A 132 -12.73 -12.80 12.09
C THR A 132 -14.09 -12.13 11.99
N PHE A 133 -14.22 -10.88 12.44
CA PHE A 133 -15.46 -10.12 12.30
C PHE A 133 -15.84 -9.90 10.83
N LEU A 134 -14.89 -9.48 9.99
CA LEU A 134 -15.13 -9.27 8.56
C LEU A 134 -15.50 -10.58 7.84
N ASN A 135 -14.93 -11.70 8.28
CA ASN A 135 -15.34 -13.03 7.80
C ASN A 135 -16.75 -13.40 8.25
N TYR A 136 -17.13 -13.08 9.49
CA TYR A 136 -18.47 -13.35 10.01
C TYR A 136 -19.57 -12.63 9.20
N ILE A 137 -19.34 -11.38 8.82
CA ILE A 137 -20.30 -10.60 8.00
C ILE A 137 -20.15 -10.86 6.48
N GLY A 138 -19.25 -11.76 6.07
CA GLY A 138 -19.07 -12.18 4.68
C GLY A 138 -18.33 -11.19 3.77
N LEU A 139 -17.66 -10.18 4.33
CA LEU A 139 -16.81 -9.24 3.58
C LEU A 139 -15.42 -9.79 3.26
N SER A 140 -14.93 -10.74 4.07
CA SER A 140 -13.65 -11.41 3.89
C SER A 140 -13.80 -12.91 4.04
N SER A 141 -12.84 -13.68 3.52
CA SER A 141 -12.64 -15.06 3.92
C SER A 141 -11.81 -15.16 5.21
N SER A 142 -11.76 -16.35 5.80
CA SER A 142 -10.92 -16.62 6.96
C SER A 142 -9.43 -16.41 6.67
N ARG A 143 -8.65 -16.10 7.72
CA ARG A 143 -7.18 -16.02 7.65
C ARG A 143 -6.53 -17.31 7.12
N ARG A 144 -7.09 -18.46 7.49
CA ARG A 144 -6.64 -19.77 6.98
C ARG A 144 -6.81 -19.88 5.47
N THR A 145 -7.92 -19.36 4.93
CA THR A 145 -8.17 -19.30 3.49
C THR A 145 -7.17 -18.36 2.81
N ALA A 146 -6.86 -17.20 3.41
CA ALA A 146 -5.86 -16.28 2.90
C ALA A 146 -4.48 -16.93 2.79
N HIS A 147 -4.00 -17.63 3.83
CA HIS A 147 -2.72 -18.36 3.76
C HIS A 147 -2.73 -19.45 2.68
N ARG A 148 -3.83 -20.19 2.52
CA ARG A 148 -3.97 -21.18 1.44
C ARG A 148 -3.91 -20.53 0.06
N ALA A 149 -4.55 -19.36 -0.11
CA ALA A 149 -4.52 -18.59 -1.34
C ALA A 149 -3.09 -18.13 -1.66
N ILE A 150 -2.38 -17.55 -0.69
CA ILE A 150 -0.97 -17.15 -0.85
C ILE A 150 -0.09 -18.35 -1.20
N GLN A 151 -0.28 -19.50 -0.55
CA GLN A 151 0.47 -20.71 -0.87
C GLN A 151 0.18 -21.22 -2.29
N ALA A 152 -1.08 -21.15 -2.74
CA ALA A 152 -1.46 -21.50 -4.10
C ALA A 152 -0.83 -20.53 -5.12
N LEU A 153 -0.90 -19.23 -4.85
CA LEU A 153 -0.25 -18.19 -5.66
C LEU A 153 1.26 -18.42 -5.74
N GLY A 154 1.92 -18.73 -4.63
CA GLY A 154 3.34 -19.06 -4.58
C GLY A 154 3.69 -20.27 -5.45
N ARG A 155 2.87 -21.34 -5.43
CA ARG A 155 3.06 -22.50 -6.32
C ARG A 155 2.89 -22.12 -7.81
N ILE A 156 1.90 -21.28 -8.13
CA ILE A 156 1.67 -20.82 -9.51
C ILE A 156 2.83 -19.94 -9.98
N ALA A 157 3.27 -19.01 -9.15
CA ALA A 157 4.41 -18.13 -9.43
C ALA A 157 5.69 -18.93 -9.63
N SER A 158 5.97 -19.89 -8.75
CA SER A 158 7.10 -20.81 -8.87
C SER A 158 7.07 -21.56 -10.21
N LYS A 159 5.92 -22.18 -10.56
CA LYS A 159 5.75 -22.84 -11.87
C LYS A 159 5.99 -21.90 -13.05
N LYS A 160 5.49 -20.66 -12.97
CA LYS A 160 5.68 -19.64 -14.01
C LYS A 160 7.17 -19.28 -14.16
N ILE A 161 7.90 -19.10 -13.06
CA ILE A 161 9.34 -18.83 -13.09
C ILE A 161 10.08 -20.03 -13.68
N THR A 162 9.79 -21.26 -13.25
CA THR A 162 10.39 -22.47 -13.83
C THR A 162 10.13 -22.59 -15.33
N GLN A 163 8.93 -22.24 -15.78
CA GLN A 163 8.57 -22.25 -17.20
C GLN A 163 9.36 -21.21 -17.99
N ILE A 164 9.50 -19.99 -17.45
CA ILE A 164 10.28 -18.91 -18.07
C ILE A 164 11.75 -19.32 -18.19
N MET A 165 12.32 -19.91 -17.12
CA MET A 165 13.71 -20.35 -17.06
C MET A 165 13.98 -21.68 -17.78
N SER A 166 12.96 -22.30 -18.38
CA SER A 166 13.12 -23.61 -19.01
C SER A 166 14.08 -23.54 -20.21
N PRO A 167 15.03 -24.48 -20.35
CA PRO A 167 16.00 -24.51 -21.44
C PRO A 167 15.36 -24.69 -22.83
N ASN A 168 14.10 -25.13 -22.90
CA ASN A 168 13.34 -25.24 -24.16
C ASN A 168 12.75 -23.90 -24.63
N SER A 169 13.09 -22.78 -23.99
CA SER A 169 12.66 -21.47 -24.46
C SER A 169 13.32 -21.17 -25.82
N LYS A 170 12.53 -20.86 -26.85
CA LYS A 170 13.01 -20.50 -28.20
C LYS A 170 13.76 -19.15 -28.24
N SER A 171 14.19 -18.63 -27.09
CA SER A 171 14.87 -17.34 -26.98
C SER A 171 16.38 -17.55 -27.08
N PRO A 172 17.09 -16.77 -27.90
CA PRO A 172 18.55 -16.83 -27.96
C PRO A 172 19.21 -16.36 -26.65
N LEU A 173 18.49 -15.58 -25.83
CA LEU A 173 18.94 -15.13 -24.52
C LEU A 173 18.13 -15.78 -23.40
N ALA A 174 18.85 -16.30 -22.40
CA ALA A 174 18.26 -16.78 -21.17
C ALA A 174 17.69 -15.60 -20.35
N PRO A 175 16.54 -15.77 -19.67
CA PRO A 175 16.05 -14.78 -18.74
C PRO A 175 17.04 -14.53 -17.59
N ILE A 176 17.11 -13.29 -17.13
CA ILE A 176 17.96 -12.90 -15.99
C ILE A 176 17.08 -12.83 -14.75
N ILE A 177 17.53 -13.43 -13.66
CA ILE A 177 16.90 -13.27 -12.35
C ILE A 177 17.74 -12.37 -11.47
N CYS A 178 17.11 -11.36 -10.89
CA CYS A 178 17.70 -10.51 -9.87
C CYS A 178 16.96 -10.77 -8.57
N ILE A 179 17.72 -11.06 -7.52
CA ILE A 179 17.20 -11.30 -6.17
C ILE A 179 17.99 -10.38 -5.26
N ASP A 180 17.28 -9.68 -4.40
CA ASP A 180 17.85 -8.76 -3.42
C ASP A 180 17.07 -8.85 -2.11
N ASN A 181 17.65 -8.36 -1.02
CA ASN A 181 17.00 -8.35 0.29
C ASN A 181 16.11 -7.10 0.42
N ILE A 182 14.93 -7.24 1.04
CA ILE A 182 14.15 -6.09 1.53
C ILE A 182 14.24 -6.13 3.04
N ASP A 183 14.90 -5.14 3.63
CA ASP A 183 14.81 -4.90 5.05
C ASP A 183 13.83 -3.73 5.28
N PHE A 184 12.81 -3.97 6.10
CA PHE A 184 11.84 -2.94 6.49
C PHE A 184 11.84 -2.80 8.01
N GLU A 185 12.05 -1.58 8.49
CA GLU A 185 11.97 -1.25 9.91
C GLU A 185 10.61 -0.64 10.22
N GLU A 186 9.86 -1.28 11.12
CA GLU A 186 8.73 -0.65 11.80
C GLU A 186 9.28 0.19 12.95
N ALA A 187 9.41 1.50 12.73
CA ALA A 187 9.88 2.44 13.73
C ALA A 187 8.71 2.95 14.59
N VAL A 188 8.75 2.67 15.90
CA VAL A 188 7.79 3.22 16.86
C VAL A 188 8.31 4.57 17.37
N HIS A 189 7.56 5.64 17.14
CA HIS A 189 7.96 7.01 17.52
C HIS A 189 7.87 7.25 19.04
N GLU A 190 6.94 6.58 19.72
CA GLU A 190 6.80 6.64 21.18
C GLU A 190 7.20 5.30 21.79
N LYS A 191 8.40 5.26 22.37
CA LYS A 191 8.93 4.06 23.02
C LYS A 191 8.16 3.77 24.30
N PHE A 192 7.37 2.71 24.31
CA PHE A 192 6.79 2.12 25.52
C PHE A 192 7.46 0.77 25.79
N VAL A 193 7.42 0.29 27.04
CA VAL A 193 8.04 -0.99 27.45
C VAL A 193 7.56 -2.17 26.59
N GLU A 194 6.33 -2.13 26.08
CA GLU A 194 5.72 -3.18 25.25
C GLU A 194 5.82 -2.93 23.74
N LYS A 195 6.34 -1.78 23.30
CA LYS A 195 6.44 -1.41 21.88
C LYS A 195 7.87 -1.00 21.54
N SER A 196 8.61 -1.92 20.93
CA SER A 196 9.94 -1.68 20.37
C SER A 196 9.87 -1.61 18.84
N SER A 197 10.79 -0.85 18.23
CA SER A 197 11.00 -0.93 16.78
C SER A 197 11.35 -2.36 16.38
N GLN A 198 10.81 -2.82 15.25
CA GLN A 198 11.06 -4.17 14.74
C GLN A 198 11.64 -4.10 13.33
N MET A 199 12.75 -4.81 13.13
CA MET A 199 13.29 -5.07 11.80
C MET A 199 12.63 -6.32 11.22
N PHE A 200 12.19 -6.20 9.99
CA PHE A 200 11.66 -7.30 9.20
C PHE A 200 12.56 -7.54 8.01
N HIS A 201 12.84 -8.82 7.77
CA HIS A 201 13.70 -9.27 6.69
C HIS A 201 12.85 -9.98 5.65
N GLY A 202 12.94 -9.52 4.42
CA GLY A 202 12.33 -10.10 3.25
C GLY A 202 13.36 -10.30 2.15
N THR A 203 12.96 -11.07 1.14
CA THR A 203 13.72 -11.20 -0.11
C THR A 203 12.77 -10.85 -1.23
N TRP A 204 13.21 -10.00 -2.14
CA TRP A 204 12.47 -9.66 -3.34
C TRP A 204 13.30 -9.93 -4.57
N GLY A 205 12.64 -9.99 -5.71
CA GLY A 205 13.33 -10.19 -6.96
C GLY A 205 12.39 -10.07 -8.14
N TYR A 206 12.99 -10.01 -9.32
CA TYR A 206 12.28 -9.96 -10.59
C TYR A 206 13.01 -10.81 -11.61
N VAL A 207 12.25 -11.23 -12.62
CA VAL A 207 12.77 -11.96 -13.78
C VAL A 207 12.67 -11.05 -14.99
N HIS A 208 13.82 -10.71 -15.56
CA HIS A 208 13.92 -9.99 -16.81
C HIS A 208 13.91 -10.95 -17.99
N VAL A 209 12.90 -10.79 -18.84
CA VAL A 209 12.79 -11.50 -20.12
C VAL A 209 12.86 -10.46 -21.22
N VAL A 210 13.82 -10.61 -22.13
CA VAL A 210 13.94 -9.71 -23.28
C VAL A 210 12.69 -9.84 -24.18
N ASP A 211 12.20 -8.71 -24.69
CA ASP A 211 11.03 -8.70 -25.56
C ASP A 211 11.28 -9.55 -26.82
N ARG A 212 10.37 -10.50 -27.05
CA ARG A 212 10.40 -11.39 -28.21
C ARG A 212 10.23 -10.64 -29.53
N GLN A 213 9.49 -9.54 -29.55
CA GLN A 213 9.33 -8.76 -30.79
C GLN A 213 10.64 -8.05 -31.16
N LEU A 214 11.37 -7.56 -30.17
CA LEU A 214 12.69 -6.98 -30.36
C LEU A 214 13.70 -8.04 -30.84
N LEU A 215 13.74 -9.21 -30.19
CA LEU A 215 14.68 -10.29 -30.55
C LEU A 215 14.49 -10.78 -31.99
N LYS A 216 13.26 -10.81 -32.51
CA LYS A 216 12.98 -11.20 -33.90
C LYS A 216 13.59 -10.27 -34.96
N LYS A 217 14.00 -9.06 -34.59
CA LYS A 217 14.61 -8.10 -35.52
C LYS A 217 16.10 -8.37 -35.79
N PHE A 218 16.71 -9.28 -35.03
CA PHE A 218 18.14 -9.59 -35.08
C PHE A 218 18.37 -11.05 -35.49
N ASP A 219 19.54 -11.35 -36.04
CA ASP A 219 19.94 -12.72 -36.36
C ASP A 219 20.20 -13.48 -35.05
N PRO A 220 19.60 -14.66 -34.81
CA PRO A 220 19.91 -15.52 -33.67
C PRO A 220 21.41 -15.79 -33.47
N SER A 221 22.19 -15.82 -34.56
CA SER A 221 23.64 -16.06 -34.55
C SER A 221 24.43 -14.94 -33.83
N ASP A 222 23.89 -13.72 -33.78
CA ASP A 222 24.51 -12.56 -33.14
C ASP A 222 24.57 -12.67 -31.61
N PHE A 223 23.70 -13.51 -31.02
CA PHE A 223 23.64 -13.73 -29.57
C PHE A 223 24.59 -14.82 -29.07
N SER A 224 25.55 -15.25 -29.90
CA SER A 224 26.58 -16.21 -29.51
C SER A 224 27.64 -15.60 -28.59
N LEU A 225 28.26 -16.45 -27.77
CA LEU A 225 29.35 -16.03 -26.88
C LEU A 225 30.56 -15.47 -27.66
N GLU A 226 30.81 -15.99 -28.86
CA GLU A 226 31.89 -15.54 -29.74
C GLU A 226 31.63 -14.11 -30.25
N LYS A 227 30.41 -13.85 -30.76
CA LYS A 227 30.00 -12.51 -31.19
C LYS A 227 29.99 -11.50 -30.06
N TYR A 228 29.59 -11.92 -28.86
CA TYR A 228 29.69 -11.10 -27.65
C TYR A 228 31.14 -10.71 -27.34
N LYS A 229 32.07 -11.68 -27.35
CA LYS A 229 33.50 -11.41 -27.11
C LYS A 229 34.10 -10.49 -28.18
N GLU A 230 33.80 -10.74 -29.45
CA GLU A 230 34.22 -9.88 -30.56
C GLU A 230 33.71 -8.45 -30.38
N SER A 231 32.43 -8.30 -30.01
CA SER A 231 31.81 -7.00 -29.76
C SER A 231 32.44 -6.25 -28.58
N ILE A 232 32.81 -6.95 -27.50
CA ILE A 232 33.54 -6.35 -26.37
C ILE A 232 34.95 -5.91 -26.77
N LEU A 233 35.66 -6.73 -27.54
CA LEU A 233 37.00 -6.35 -28.00
C LEU A 233 36.94 -5.12 -28.92
N ASN A 234 35.95 -5.07 -29.81
CA ASN A 234 35.72 -3.94 -30.69
C ASN A 234 35.24 -2.69 -29.93
N SER A 235 34.50 -2.85 -28.83
CA SER A 235 34.04 -1.71 -28.03
C SER A 235 35.20 -1.00 -27.32
N ALA A 236 36.28 -1.73 -26.99
CA ALA A 236 37.47 -1.15 -26.37
C ALA A 236 38.19 -0.12 -27.28
N THR A 237 38.09 -0.28 -28.60
CA THR A 237 38.67 0.64 -29.59
C THR A 237 37.65 1.58 -30.21
N MET A 238 36.37 1.48 -29.81
CA MET A 238 35.30 2.32 -30.33
C MET A 238 35.47 3.76 -29.82
N PRO A 239 35.52 4.77 -30.71
CA PRO A 239 35.65 6.16 -30.30
C PRO A 239 34.37 6.62 -29.57
N LEU A 240 34.45 6.69 -28.24
CA LEU A 240 33.37 7.19 -27.39
C LEU A 240 33.32 8.72 -27.43
N LYS A 241 32.28 9.26 -28.06
CA LYS A 241 31.95 10.69 -27.96
C LYS A 241 30.87 10.88 -26.89
N PRO A 242 30.98 11.89 -26.00
CA PRO A 242 29.94 12.18 -25.00
C PRO A 242 28.53 12.33 -25.59
N SER A 243 28.44 12.83 -26.83
CA SER A 243 27.18 12.97 -27.57
C SER A 243 26.41 11.65 -27.79
N VAL A 244 27.07 10.48 -27.69
CA VAL A 244 26.42 9.16 -27.83
C VAL A 244 25.54 8.84 -26.62
N PHE A 245 25.88 9.38 -25.44
CA PHE A 245 25.12 9.17 -24.21
C PHE A 245 24.08 10.26 -23.95
N LEU A 246 24.13 11.36 -24.70
CA LEU A 246 23.17 12.44 -24.56
C LEU A 246 21.87 12.09 -25.31
N PRO A 247 20.71 12.27 -24.68
CA PRO A 247 19.43 12.05 -25.35
C PRO A 247 19.31 13.01 -26.53
N THR A 248 18.90 12.46 -27.67
CA THR A 248 18.48 13.28 -28.82
C THR A 248 17.04 13.74 -28.63
N GLN A 249 16.66 14.82 -29.31
CA GLN A 249 15.30 15.36 -29.27
C GLN A 249 14.24 14.28 -29.58
N LYS A 250 14.56 13.32 -30.46
CA LYS A 250 13.71 12.16 -30.75
C LYS A 250 13.56 11.18 -29.58
N THR A 251 14.63 10.91 -28.85
CA THR A 251 14.58 10.02 -27.68
C THR A 251 13.91 10.68 -26.48
N SER A 252 13.88 12.02 -26.43
CA SER A 252 13.24 12.77 -25.34
C SER A 252 11.71 12.83 -25.43
N TYR A 253 11.09 12.46 -26.55
CA TYR A 253 9.63 12.43 -26.70
C TYR A 253 8.93 11.50 -25.69
N HIS A 254 9.62 10.47 -25.19
CA HIS A 254 9.10 9.60 -24.14
C HIS A 254 8.82 10.35 -22.81
N PHE A 255 9.49 11.48 -22.56
CA PHE A 255 9.31 12.30 -21.34
C PHE A 255 8.22 13.37 -21.47
N GLN A 256 7.54 13.50 -22.62
CA GLN A 256 6.49 14.51 -22.85
C GLN A 256 5.07 14.00 -22.55
N GLN A 257 4.92 12.90 -21.79
CA GLN A 257 3.62 12.42 -21.34
C GLN A 257 3.25 12.96 -19.96
#